data_AF-A0A558NS02-F1
#
_entry.id   AF-A0A558NS02-F1
#
_cell.length_a   1.000
_cell.length_b   1.000
_cell.length_c   1.000
_cell.angle_alpha   90.00
_cell.angle_beta   90.00
_cell.angle_gamma   90.00
#
_symmetry.space_group_name_H-M   'P 1'
#
loop_
_entity.id
_entity.type
_entity.pdbx_description
1 polymer ?
#
loop_
_entity_poly.entity_id
_entity_poly.type
_entity_poly.pdbx_seq_one_letter_code
_entity_poly.pdbx_strand_id
1 'polypeptide(L)'
;MKALVFAALTALSASVVAAPAEETIYELEFETDSNWTSIEIRDDAAFVNAPAGESMNVTAKDGLRSFTISPKKIHLRSRTRGLVNMNLFVKSKNNVLGLTICKGSPSSYTWIKSGQSKQKNDLKEKDHCEQAALVLQLF
;
A
#
# COMPACT_ATOMS: atom_id res chain seq x y z
N MET A 1 -7.41 35.84 62.04
CA MET A 1 -6.61 36.01 60.80
C MET A 1 -6.66 34.69 60.05
N LYS A 2 -7.07 34.73 58.77
CA LYS A 2 -7.55 33.59 57.97
C LYS A 2 -6.42 32.63 57.60
N ALA A 3 -6.65 31.33 57.82
CA ALA A 3 -5.81 30.25 57.32
C ALA A 3 -5.91 30.18 55.79
N LEU A 4 -4.77 30.24 55.11
CA LEU A 4 -4.64 30.05 53.67
C LEU A 4 -4.05 28.67 53.44
N VAL A 5 -4.94 27.71 53.20
CA VAL A 5 -4.62 26.35 52.74
C VAL A 5 -4.30 26.46 51.25
N PHE A 6 -3.02 26.42 50.87
CA PHE A 6 -2.62 26.26 49.48
C PHE A 6 -2.67 24.77 49.12
N ALA A 7 -3.69 24.41 48.33
CA ALA A 7 -3.84 23.07 47.77
C ALA A 7 -2.75 22.83 46.71
N ALA A 8 -1.88 21.85 46.97
CA ALA A 8 -0.95 21.32 46.00
C ALA A 8 -1.72 20.47 44.97
N LEU A 9 -1.96 21.03 43.79
CA LEU A 9 -2.48 20.31 42.63
C LEU A 9 -1.31 19.56 41.96
N THR A 10 -1.08 18.32 42.35
CA THR A 10 -0.16 17.42 41.64
C THR A 10 -0.78 17.02 40.31
N ALA A 11 -0.29 17.64 39.23
CA ALA A 11 -0.60 17.27 37.86
C ALA A 11 -0.12 15.83 37.60
N LEU A 12 -1.06 14.89 37.55
CA LEU A 12 -0.82 13.54 37.05
C LEU A 12 -0.66 13.64 35.53
N SER A 13 0.59 13.74 35.06
CA SER A 13 0.93 13.57 33.65
C SER A 13 0.72 12.10 33.29
N ALA A 14 -0.52 11.75 32.94
CA ALA A 14 -0.85 10.46 32.33
C ALA A 14 -0.13 10.39 30.97
N SER A 15 1.02 9.75 30.98
CA SER A 15 1.76 9.41 29.78
C SER A 15 0.92 8.36 29.05
N VAL A 16 0.22 8.77 28.00
CA VAL A 16 -0.54 7.88 27.13
C VAL A 16 0.50 7.04 26.38
N VAL A 17 0.82 5.87 26.93
CA VAL A 17 1.64 4.88 26.22
C VAL A 17 0.75 4.37 25.09
N ALA A 18 0.89 4.94 23.89
CA ALA A 18 0.22 4.44 22.71
C ALA A 18 0.64 2.98 22.54
N ALA A 19 -0.31 2.06 22.69
CA ALA A 19 -0.09 0.66 22.40
C ALA A 19 0.43 0.54 20.95
N PRO A 20 1.44 -0.31 20.67
CA PRO A 20 1.90 -0.50 19.31
C PRO A 20 0.71 -0.97 18.45
N ALA A 21 0.41 -0.22 17.40
CA ALA A 21 -0.63 -0.61 16.45
C ALA A 21 -0.30 -2.00 15.90
N GLU A 22 -1.27 -2.92 16.01
CA GLU A 22 -1.13 -4.29 15.56
C GLU A 22 -0.94 -4.32 14.03
N GLU A 23 0.06 -5.06 13.57
CA GLU A 23 0.33 -5.19 12.14
C GLU A 23 -0.79 -6.00 11.49
N THR A 24 -1.53 -5.38 10.59
CA THR A 24 -2.63 -6.01 9.85
C THR A 24 -2.16 -6.37 8.44
N ILE A 25 -2.63 -7.49 7.91
CA ILE A 25 -2.40 -7.90 6.52
C ILE A 25 -3.61 -7.48 5.69
N TYR A 26 -3.36 -6.74 4.61
CA TYR A 26 -4.37 -6.24 3.69
C TYR A 26 -4.20 -6.88 2.33
N GLU A 27 -5.31 -7.31 1.72
CA GLU A 27 -5.34 -7.69 0.31
C GLU A 27 -5.51 -6.46 -0.58
N LEU A 28 -4.68 -6.38 -1.62
CA LEU A 28 -4.72 -5.35 -2.66
C LEU A 28 -4.99 -6.02 -4.00
N GLU A 29 -5.88 -5.43 -4.79
CA GLU A 29 -6.10 -5.78 -6.19
C GLU A 29 -5.32 -4.80 -7.07
N PHE A 30 -4.49 -5.34 -7.94
CA PHE A 30 -3.63 -4.62 -8.86
C PHE A 30 -3.98 -4.98 -10.31
N GLU A 31 -4.14 -3.96 -11.13
CA GLU A 31 -4.41 -4.08 -12.56
C GLU A 31 -3.53 -3.11 -13.37
N THR A 32 -3.00 -3.54 -14.50
CA THR A 32 -2.25 -2.66 -15.42
C THR A 32 -2.34 -3.16 -16.86
N ASP A 33 -2.24 -2.27 -17.84
CA ASP A 33 -2.03 -2.61 -19.24
C ASP A 33 -0.57 -2.43 -19.71
N SER A 34 0.32 -2.05 -18.78
CA SER A 34 1.71 -1.78 -19.09
C SER A 34 2.49 -3.06 -19.35
N ASN A 35 3.42 -3.00 -20.30
CA ASN A 35 4.32 -4.10 -20.59
C ASN A 35 5.43 -4.27 -19.52
N TRP A 36 5.65 -3.23 -18.73
CA TRP A 36 6.56 -3.20 -17.59
C TRP A 36 5.95 -2.35 -16.49
N THR A 37 5.89 -2.90 -15.29
CA THR A 37 5.44 -2.17 -14.10
C THR A 37 6.33 -2.47 -12.91
N SER A 38 6.57 -1.46 -12.08
CA SER A 38 7.26 -1.60 -10.80
C SER A 38 6.43 -0.95 -9.71
N ILE A 39 6.28 -1.62 -8.56
CA ILE A 39 5.57 -1.10 -7.39
C ILE A 39 6.55 -1.14 -6.22
N GLU A 40 6.78 -0.01 -5.56
CA GLU A 40 7.64 0.08 -4.38
C GLU A 40 6.88 0.61 -3.18
N ILE A 41 7.02 -0.04 -2.03
CA ILE A 41 6.51 0.46 -0.75
C ILE A 41 7.53 1.42 -0.15
N ARG A 42 7.08 2.62 0.22
CA ARG A 42 7.92 3.67 0.82
C ARG A 42 7.93 3.63 2.35
N ASP A 43 6.85 3.15 2.95
CA ASP A 43 6.62 3.21 4.40
C ASP A 43 7.12 1.94 5.12
N ASP A 44 6.88 1.85 6.42
CA ASP A 44 7.12 0.66 7.27
C ASP A 44 6.10 -0.47 7.01
N ALA A 45 5.74 -0.68 5.74
CA ALA A 45 4.93 -1.80 5.28
C ALA A 45 5.77 -2.75 4.42
N ALA A 46 5.31 -3.98 4.24
CA ALA A 46 5.98 -4.97 3.40
C ALA A 46 5.00 -5.84 2.64
N PHE A 47 5.35 -6.17 1.40
CA PHE A 47 4.71 -7.26 0.68
C PHE A 47 5.01 -8.58 1.40
N VAL A 48 3.96 -9.37 1.61
CA VAL A 48 4.02 -10.68 2.26
C VAL A 48 3.37 -11.73 1.39
N ASN A 49 3.62 -13.00 1.70
CA ASN A 49 2.89 -14.10 1.08
C ASN A 49 1.41 -14.05 1.48
N ALA A 50 0.57 -14.70 0.68
CA ALA A 50 -0.83 -14.90 1.04
C ALA A 50 -0.97 -15.53 2.44
N PRO A 51 -1.90 -15.02 3.28
CA PRO A 51 -2.33 -15.68 4.51
C PRO A 51 -2.84 -17.11 4.27
N ALA A 52 -2.94 -17.88 5.35
CA ALA A 52 -3.46 -19.24 5.28
C ALA A 52 -4.92 -19.26 4.77
N GLY A 53 -5.16 -20.04 3.72
CA GLY A 53 -6.49 -20.13 3.06
C GLY A 53 -6.68 -19.14 1.90
N GLU A 54 -5.73 -18.23 1.68
CA GLU A 54 -5.73 -17.29 0.56
C GLU A 54 -4.63 -17.65 -0.45
N SER A 55 -4.70 -17.08 -1.66
CA SER A 55 -3.73 -17.34 -2.72
C SER A 55 -3.37 -16.07 -3.46
N MET A 56 -2.08 -15.93 -3.83
CA MET A 56 -1.65 -14.89 -4.76
C MET A 56 -1.79 -15.42 -6.19
N ASN A 57 -2.57 -14.73 -6.98
CA ASN A 57 -2.86 -15.04 -8.37
C ASN A 57 -2.33 -13.93 -9.26
N VAL A 58 -1.80 -14.32 -10.42
CA VAL A 58 -1.41 -13.40 -11.48
C VAL A 58 -1.96 -13.91 -12.79
N THR A 59 -2.69 -13.06 -13.49
CA THR A 59 -3.23 -13.37 -14.82
C THR A 59 -2.76 -12.30 -15.79
N ALA A 60 -2.34 -12.72 -16.98
CA ALA A 60 -1.88 -11.82 -18.03
C ALA A 60 -2.43 -12.32 -19.36
N LYS A 61 -3.16 -11.45 -20.06
CA LYS A 61 -3.83 -11.82 -21.32
C LYS A 61 -2.85 -12.41 -22.36
N ASP A 62 -1.70 -11.77 -22.53
CA ASP A 62 -0.69 -12.16 -23.53
C ASP A 62 0.53 -12.88 -22.90
N GLY A 63 0.42 -13.25 -21.63
CA GLY A 63 1.46 -13.93 -20.86
C GLY A 63 2.49 -13.02 -20.19
N LEU A 64 3.05 -13.50 -19.09
CA LEU A 64 4.13 -12.86 -18.35
C LEU A 64 5.49 -13.30 -18.89
N ARG A 65 6.42 -12.35 -19.03
CA ARG A 65 7.84 -12.66 -19.25
C ARG A 65 8.53 -12.95 -17.94
N SER A 66 8.26 -12.16 -16.91
CA SER A 66 8.85 -12.30 -15.58
C SER A 66 8.03 -11.55 -14.56
N PHE A 67 7.98 -12.06 -13.33
CA PHE A 67 7.52 -11.32 -12.18
C PHE A 67 8.40 -11.63 -10.97
N THR A 68 8.57 -10.66 -10.07
CA THR A 68 9.32 -10.83 -8.84
C THR A 68 8.67 -10.01 -7.75
N ILE A 69 8.49 -10.62 -6.58
CA ILE A 69 7.93 -9.98 -5.40
C ILE A 69 8.99 -10.06 -4.31
N SER A 70 9.37 -8.89 -3.80
CA SER A 70 10.26 -8.73 -2.64
C SER A 70 9.53 -7.88 -1.60
N PRO A 71 9.96 -7.89 -0.32
CA PRO A 71 9.24 -7.19 0.75
C PRO A 71 8.97 -5.71 0.47
N LYS A 72 9.82 -5.02 -0.27
CA LYS A 72 9.63 -3.59 -0.60
C LYS A 72 9.24 -3.32 -2.04
N LYS A 73 9.37 -4.30 -2.94
CA LYS A 73 9.30 -4.04 -4.36
C LYS A 73 8.74 -5.20 -5.16
N ILE A 74 7.88 -4.87 -6.12
CA ILE A 74 7.38 -5.79 -7.13
C ILE A 74 7.86 -5.32 -8.49
N HIS A 75 8.30 -6.29 -9.29
CA HIS A 75 8.62 -6.11 -10.69
C HIS A 75 7.76 -7.01 -11.54
N LEU A 76 7.16 -6.44 -12.58
CA LEU A 76 6.30 -7.14 -13.52
C LEU A 76 6.74 -6.81 -14.95
N ARG A 77 6.90 -7.85 -15.78
CA ARG A 77 7.01 -7.71 -17.23
C ARG A 77 6.08 -8.67 -17.93
N SER A 78 5.21 -8.14 -18.78
CA SER A 78 4.41 -8.91 -19.73
C SER A 78 5.07 -8.92 -21.11
N ARG A 79 4.60 -9.82 -21.99
CA ARG A 79 5.18 -9.97 -23.33
C ARG A 79 4.95 -8.77 -24.23
N THR A 80 3.74 -8.22 -24.15
CA THR A 80 3.21 -7.11 -24.92
C THR A 80 2.45 -6.19 -23.96
N ARG A 81 2.02 -5.02 -24.42
CA ARG A 81 0.98 -4.27 -23.70
C ARG A 81 -0.29 -5.10 -23.71
N GLY A 82 -0.93 -5.22 -22.56
CA GLY A 82 -2.09 -6.08 -22.37
C GLY A 82 -2.43 -6.18 -20.90
N LEU A 83 -3.69 -6.51 -20.61
CA LEU A 83 -4.23 -6.55 -19.26
C LEU A 83 -3.47 -7.59 -18.40
N VAL A 84 -2.96 -7.13 -17.26
CA VAL A 84 -2.41 -7.95 -16.19
C VAL A 84 -3.17 -7.65 -14.91
N ASN A 85 -3.68 -8.70 -14.26
CA ASN A 85 -4.35 -8.64 -12.97
C ASN A 85 -3.61 -9.47 -11.95
N MET A 86 -3.47 -8.93 -10.74
CA MET A 86 -2.75 -9.56 -9.63
C MET A 86 -3.41 -9.19 -8.32
N ASN A 87 -3.53 -10.14 -7.40
CA ASN A 87 -3.79 -9.82 -6.00
C ASN A 87 -2.51 -9.93 -5.17
N LEU A 88 -2.36 -8.99 -4.23
CA LEU A 88 -1.16 -8.74 -3.44
C LEU A 88 -1.52 -8.64 -1.97
N PHE A 89 -0.59 -9.03 -1.09
CA PHE A 89 -0.77 -8.89 0.35
C PHE A 89 0.28 -7.97 0.92
N VAL A 90 -0.16 -6.99 1.71
CA VAL A 90 0.71 -6.03 2.38
C VAL A 90 0.47 -6.08 3.88
N LYS A 91 1.54 -6.26 4.63
CA LYS A 91 1.56 -6.13 6.08
C LYS A 91 1.91 -4.70 6.45
N SER A 92 1.06 -4.04 7.23
CA SER A 92 1.24 -2.63 7.62
C SER A 92 0.65 -2.36 9.01
N LYS A 93 1.24 -1.42 9.75
CA LYS A 93 0.64 -0.79 10.95
C LYS A 93 -0.22 0.43 10.61
N ASN A 94 -0.02 0.98 9.42
CA ASN A 94 -0.65 2.21 8.94
C ASN A 94 -1.85 1.89 8.07
N ASN A 95 -2.86 2.75 8.11
CA ASN A 95 -4.07 2.67 7.28
C ASN A 95 -3.91 3.38 5.94
N VAL A 96 -2.76 4.01 5.72
CA VAL A 96 -2.37 4.59 4.43
C VAL A 96 -1.04 3.97 4.05
N LEU A 97 -0.93 3.55 2.79
CA LEU A 97 0.23 2.94 2.20
C LEU A 97 0.83 3.87 1.15
N GLY A 98 2.02 4.38 1.42
CA GLY A 98 2.84 5.11 0.47
C GLY A 98 3.49 4.17 -0.55
N LEU A 99 3.22 4.43 -1.81
CA LEU A 99 3.68 3.65 -2.95
C LEU A 99 4.43 4.53 -3.96
N THR A 100 5.38 3.94 -4.67
CA THR A 100 5.89 4.46 -5.94
C THR A 100 5.55 3.47 -7.04
N ILE A 101 4.83 3.92 -8.06
CA ILE A 101 4.36 3.09 -9.17
C ILE A 101 5.04 3.58 -10.44
N CYS A 102 5.78 2.71 -11.11
CA CYS A 102 6.39 3.02 -12.40
C CYS A 102 5.79 2.19 -13.52
N LYS A 103 5.48 2.81 -14.66
CA LYS A 103 4.82 2.20 -15.84
C LYS A 103 5.69 2.32 -17.08
N GLY A 104 5.73 1.31 -17.96
CA GLY A 104 6.59 1.27 -19.14
C GLY A 104 6.30 2.32 -20.22
N SER A 105 5.11 2.93 -20.18
CA SER A 105 4.72 4.00 -21.10
C SER A 105 3.85 5.04 -20.37
N PRO A 106 3.98 6.34 -20.69
CA PRO A 106 3.05 7.37 -20.22
C PRO A 106 1.58 7.07 -20.55
N SER A 107 1.34 6.36 -21.66
CA SER A 107 0.00 5.99 -22.15
C SER A 107 -0.56 4.70 -21.53
N SER A 108 0.18 4.07 -20.62
CA SER A 108 -0.31 2.93 -19.84
C SER A 108 -1.03 3.40 -18.59
N TYR A 109 -1.93 2.58 -18.09
CA TYR A 109 -2.54 2.78 -16.78
C TYR A 109 -2.04 1.74 -15.78
N THR A 110 -2.14 2.11 -14.51
CA THR A 110 -1.99 1.20 -13.39
C THR A 110 -3.12 1.53 -12.41
N TRP A 111 -3.70 0.50 -11.84
CA TRP A 111 -4.76 0.58 -10.86
C TRP A 111 -4.34 -0.27 -9.66
N ILE A 112 -4.46 0.30 -8.46
CA ILE A 112 -4.35 -0.46 -7.22
C ILE A 112 -5.49 -0.04 -6.28
N LYS A 113 -6.18 -1.02 -5.70
CA LYS A 113 -7.23 -0.79 -4.70
C LYS A 113 -7.10 -1.77 -3.54
N SER A 114 -7.51 -1.34 -2.37
CA SER A 114 -7.80 -2.20 -1.22
C SER A 114 -9.31 -2.45 -1.15
N GLY A 115 -9.76 -3.29 -0.21
CA GLY A 115 -11.19 -3.51 0.03
C GLY A 115 -12.00 -2.26 0.42
N GLN A 116 -11.36 -1.13 0.76
CA GLN A 116 -12.03 0.09 1.22
C GLN A 116 -11.64 1.37 0.44
N SER A 117 -10.62 1.34 -0.42
CA SER A 117 -10.18 2.52 -1.17
C SER A 117 -10.75 2.60 -2.58
N LYS A 118 -11.18 3.81 -2.96
CA LYS A 118 -11.38 4.23 -4.34
C LYS A 118 -10.11 4.90 -4.88
N GLN A 119 -9.79 4.50 -6.10
CA GLN A 119 -8.59 4.75 -6.90
C GLN A 119 -8.11 6.23 -6.97
N LYS A 120 -6.78 6.41 -7.10
CA LYS A 120 -6.20 7.54 -7.85
C LYS A 120 -6.00 7.09 -9.30
N ASN A 121 -6.67 7.75 -10.24
CA ASN A 121 -6.56 7.43 -11.68
C ASN A 121 -5.36 8.18 -12.28
N ASP A 122 -4.25 7.48 -12.50
CA ASP A 122 -2.99 8.02 -13.06
C ASP A 122 -3.00 8.18 -14.60
N LEU A 123 -4.18 8.11 -15.25
CA LEU A 123 -4.31 8.36 -16.70
C LEU A 123 -4.04 9.82 -17.12
N LYS A 124 -3.81 10.73 -16.17
CA LYS A 124 -3.59 12.16 -16.45
C LYS A 124 -2.13 12.60 -16.37
N GLU A 125 -1.27 11.84 -15.71
CA GLU A 125 0.14 12.21 -15.50
C GLU A 125 1.03 11.40 -16.45
N LYS A 126 1.93 12.10 -17.16
CA LYS A 126 2.83 11.52 -18.17
C LYS A 126 4.03 10.82 -17.52
N ASP A 127 4.08 10.75 -16.20
CA ASP A 127 5.29 10.42 -15.49
C ASP A 127 5.54 8.92 -15.50
N HIS A 128 6.82 8.58 -15.68
CA HIS A 128 7.27 7.20 -15.79
C HIS A 128 7.17 6.48 -14.43
N CYS A 129 7.27 7.25 -13.34
CA CYS A 129 7.19 6.83 -11.94
C CYS A 129 6.44 7.88 -11.12
N GLU A 130 5.35 7.47 -10.48
CA GLU A 130 4.46 8.35 -9.72
C GLU A 130 4.36 7.90 -8.27
N GLN A 131 4.21 8.87 -7.37
CA GLN A 131 3.94 8.61 -5.96
C GLN A 131 2.44 8.50 -5.75
N ALA A 132 2.03 7.44 -5.08
CA ALA A 132 0.63 7.19 -4.74
C ALA A 132 0.51 6.94 -3.23
N ALA A 133 -0.64 7.33 -2.68
CA ALA A 133 -1.03 6.98 -1.33
C ALA A 133 -2.33 6.19 -1.41
N LEU A 134 -2.29 4.95 -0.92
CA LEU A 134 -3.44 4.05 -0.94
C LEU A 134 -4.01 3.92 0.47
N VAL A 135 -5.29 4.24 0.63
CA VAL A 135 -5.98 4.00 1.90
C VAL A 135 -6.27 2.50 2.02
N LEU A 136 -5.77 1.85 3.06
CA LEU A 136 -6.00 0.42 3.30
C LEU A 136 -7.35 0.19 3.99
N GLN A 137 -7.71 1.07 4.93
CA GLN A 137 -8.97 1.01 5.66
C GLN A 137 -9.38 2.42 6.12
N LEU A 138 -10.68 2.72 6.08
CA LEU A 138 -11.27 3.89 6.73
C LEU A 138 -11.77 3.44 8.10
N PHE A 139 -11.35 4.13 9.16
CA PHE A 139 -11.83 3.89 10.52
C PHE A 139 -13.27 4.38 10.71
#